data_AF-A0A327R2Q5-F1
#
_entry.id   AF-A0A327R2Q5-F1
#
_cell.length_a   1.000
_cell.length_b   1.000
_cell.length_c   1.000
_cell.angle_alpha   90.00
_cell.angle_beta   90.00
_cell.angle_gamma   90.00
#
_symmetry.space_group_name_H-M   'P 1'
#
loop_
_entity.id
_entity.type
_entity.pdbx_description
1 polymer ?
#
loop_
_entity_poly.entity_id
_entity_poly.type
_entity_poly.pdbx_seq_one_letter_code
_entity_poly.pdbx_strand_id
1 'polypeptide(L)'
;MGKIIHLYQHLEQAAWYTPRYSHVPPQSRKATNWQAPQYESIRSHRKEFGRAAQTAADVQLAFKNITTVFRDASMYRRLSSALFHILKSDTAHKRGERTVEAGNIKALQGFEFNKNMPFRRTCNINYSVQLDRQQGKAHVIMPAFMPKHELRVPRNATHFKVVAAVHAIDFDHNRSDGNCVITNTLALNEAITEGFTLTMDFAKHDPRHLFVSVGIVFVEVESGREYLVKGNTQNTMCISHVFVKPSVVEEEEVPVVTRTKQSPAKRAVIFDHFNSFKAVRIPTTGNNTRQQHRPIIRRKQHRVEQVE
;
A
#
# COMPACT_ATOMS: atom_id res chain seq x y z
N MET A 1 5.79 72.26 50.27
CA MET A 1 5.77 70.98 51.00
C MET A 1 4.52 70.20 50.57
N GLY A 2 4.60 69.45 49.46
CA GLY A 2 3.51 68.55 49.03
C GLY A 2 3.98 67.12 49.19
N LYS A 3 3.40 66.37 50.14
CA LYS A 3 3.68 64.94 50.30
C LYS A 3 3.10 64.18 49.10
N ILE A 4 3.96 63.54 48.33
CA ILE A 4 3.55 62.55 47.31
C ILE A 4 3.03 61.34 48.06
N ILE A 5 1.72 61.08 47.96
CA ILE A 5 1.09 59.89 48.51
C ILE A 5 1.20 58.80 47.44
N HIS A 6 2.05 57.79 47.67
CA HIS A 6 2.09 56.61 46.82
C HIS A 6 0.82 55.77 47.08
N LEU A 7 -0.17 55.89 46.21
CA LEU A 7 -1.46 55.18 46.26
C LEU A 7 -1.36 53.64 46.10
N TYR A 8 -0.15 53.07 46.01
CA TYR A 8 0.06 51.66 45.67
C TYR A 8 1.01 50.92 46.63
N GLN A 9 1.22 51.41 47.85
CA GLN A 9 2.21 50.80 48.75
C GLN A 9 1.65 49.65 49.62
N HIS A 10 0.32 49.49 49.68
CA HIS A 10 -0.34 48.46 50.52
C HIS A 10 -1.54 47.79 49.83
N LEU A 11 -1.40 47.38 48.56
CA LEU A 11 -2.34 46.41 47.99
C LEU A 11 -1.88 45.00 48.36
N GLU A 12 -2.10 44.62 49.62
CA GLU A 12 -2.07 43.21 50.01
C GLU A 12 -3.16 42.48 49.23
N GLN A 13 -2.74 41.67 48.26
CA GLN A 13 -3.46 40.54 47.66
C GLN A 13 -4.98 40.72 47.44
N ALA A 14 -5.40 41.80 46.78
CA ALA A 14 -6.80 41.97 46.35
C ALA A 14 -7.11 41.26 45.02
N ALA A 15 -6.64 40.01 44.84
CA ALA A 15 -7.02 39.19 43.69
C ALA A 15 -7.05 37.70 44.07
N TRP A 16 -8.24 37.22 44.46
CA TRP A 16 -8.57 35.81 44.64
C TRP A 16 -8.73 35.07 43.29
N TYR A 17 -8.50 35.75 42.16
CA TYR A 17 -8.34 35.16 40.83
C TYR A 17 -7.04 35.62 40.18
N THR A 18 -6.23 34.66 39.72
CA THR A 18 -5.11 34.92 38.82
C THR A 18 -5.68 35.31 37.45
N PRO A 19 -5.29 36.44 36.83
CA PRO A 19 -5.73 36.76 35.48
C PRO A 19 -5.25 35.66 34.51
N ARG A 20 -6.09 35.29 33.52
CA ARG A 20 -5.73 34.33 32.45
C ARG A 20 -4.44 34.70 31.69
N TYR A 21 -3.96 35.93 31.86
CA TYR A 21 -2.69 36.43 31.34
C TYR A 21 -1.87 37.07 32.48
N SER A 22 -1.46 36.27 33.46
CA SER A 22 -0.31 36.64 34.28
C SER A 22 0.90 36.80 33.35
N HIS A 23 1.61 37.93 33.40
CA HIS A 23 2.88 38.19 32.70
C HIS A 23 4.04 37.33 33.28
N VAL A 24 3.75 36.12 33.74
CA VAL A 24 4.76 35.13 34.09
C VAL A 24 5.14 34.47 32.77
N PRO A 25 6.37 34.65 32.26
CA PRO A 25 6.80 33.90 31.10
C PRO A 25 6.60 32.41 31.42
N PRO A 26 6.04 31.61 30.49
CA PRO A 26 5.89 30.19 30.73
C PRO A 26 7.26 29.66 31.18
N GLN A 27 7.29 28.96 32.33
CA GLN A 27 8.54 28.40 32.85
C GLN A 27 9.24 27.67 31.71
N SER A 28 10.50 28.06 31.43
CA SER A 28 11.27 27.48 30.33
C SER A 28 11.28 25.97 30.48
N ARG A 29 10.61 25.27 29.54
CA ARG A 29 10.58 23.81 29.55
C ARG A 29 12.03 23.33 29.41
N LYS A 30 12.49 22.49 30.34
CA LYS A 30 13.81 21.86 30.24
C LYS A 30 13.96 21.24 28.85
N ALA A 31 15.09 21.49 28.20
CA ALA A 31 15.36 20.95 26.87
C ALA A 31 15.19 19.42 26.90
N THR A 32 14.38 18.90 25.98
CA THR A 32 14.13 17.46 25.91
C THR A 32 15.38 16.74 25.42
N ASN A 33 15.93 15.83 26.23
CA ASN A 33 17.04 14.98 25.78
C ASN A 33 16.52 13.93 24.80
N TRP A 34 16.53 14.28 23.51
CA TRP A 34 16.08 13.41 22.43
C TRP A 34 16.88 12.13 22.27
N GLN A 35 18.03 11.95 22.93
CA GLN A 35 18.82 10.71 22.90
C GLN A 35 18.41 9.71 23.98
N ALA A 36 17.65 10.12 25.00
CA ALA A 36 17.22 9.24 26.08
C ALA A 36 16.42 8.01 25.56
N PRO A 37 16.54 6.83 26.19
CA PRO A 37 15.96 5.57 25.70
C PRO A 37 14.43 5.63 25.56
N GLN A 38 13.75 6.41 26.40
CA GLN A 38 12.30 6.64 26.34
C GLN A 38 11.80 7.22 25.00
N TYR A 39 12.67 7.90 24.24
CA TYR A 39 12.32 8.49 22.94
C TYR A 39 12.67 7.60 21.74
N GLU A 40 13.22 6.39 21.95
CA GLU A 40 13.64 5.50 20.86
C GLU A 40 12.50 5.16 19.89
N SER A 41 11.31 4.85 20.41
CA SER A 41 10.11 4.57 19.62
C SER A 41 9.65 5.78 18.78
N ILE A 42 9.88 7.01 19.27
CA ILE A 42 9.55 8.25 18.55
C ILE A 42 10.60 8.52 17.47
N ARG A 43 11.89 8.32 17.78
CA ARG A 43 12.98 8.45 16.80
C ARG A 43 12.81 7.47 15.65
N SER A 44 12.57 6.19 15.96
CA SER A 44 12.39 5.14 14.94
C SER A 44 11.20 5.44 14.04
N HIS A 45 10.06 5.83 14.62
CA HIS A 45 8.88 6.24 13.86
C HIS A 45 9.14 7.46 12.98
N ARG A 46 9.81 8.50 13.49
CA ARG A 46 10.16 9.69 12.68
C ARG A 46 11.03 9.33 11.49
N LYS A 47 12.00 8.42 11.67
CA LYS A 47 12.87 7.93 10.59
C LYS A 47 12.07 7.17 9.52
N GLU A 48 11.21 6.24 9.95
CA GLU A 48 10.32 5.49 9.05
C GLU A 48 9.34 6.41 8.29
N PHE A 49 8.76 7.38 8.98
CA PHE A 49 7.84 8.35 8.38
C PHE A 49 8.55 9.23 7.34
N GLY A 50 9.77 9.71 7.67
CA GLY A 50 10.60 10.45 6.72
C GLY A 50 10.95 9.64 5.47
N ARG A 51 11.32 8.36 5.65
CA ARG A 51 11.59 7.46 4.52
C ARG A 51 10.36 7.27 3.64
N ALA A 52 9.20 6.99 4.22
CA ALA A 52 7.95 6.84 3.46
C ALA A 52 7.56 8.14 2.73
N ALA A 53 7.77 9.30 3.34
CA ALA A 53 7.50 10.60 2.72
C ALA A 53 8.43 10.90 1.53
N GLN A 54 9.71 10.54 1.63
CA GLN A 54 10.67 10.65 0.54
C GLN A 54 10.31 9.71 -0.61
N THR A 55 10.07 8.43 -0.32
CA THR A 55 9.64 7.46 -1.34
C THR A 55 8.36 7.91 -2.03
N ALA A 56 7.42 8.52 -1.32
CA ALA A 56 6.21 9.09 -1.93
C ALA A 56 6.50 10.23 -2.90
N ALA A 57 7.50 11.07 -2.61
CA ALA A 57 7.91 12.15 -3.50
C ALA A 57 8.58 11.58 -4.77
N ASP A 58 9.41 10.56 -4.61
CA ASP A 58 10.09 9.88 -5.71
C ASP A 58 9.07 9.18 -6.64
N VAL A 59 8.05 8.53 -6.06
CA VAL A 59 6.92 7.96 -6.82
C VAL A 59 6.11 9.04 -7.51
N GLN A 60 5.79 10.15 -6.82
CA GLN A 60 5.07 11.25 -7.46
C GLN A 60 5.85 11.83 -8.65
N LEU A 61 7.18 11.89 -8.55
CA LEU A 61 8.05 12.30 -9.64
C LEU A 61 8.01 11.30 -10.81
N ALA A 62 8.04 9.99 -10.52
CA ALA A 62 7.88 8.95 -11.53
C ALA A 62 6.54 9.08 -12.29
N PHE A 63 5.46 9.35 -11.57
CA PHE A 63 4.12 9.53 -12.12
C PHE A 63 3.79 10.97 -12.54
N LYS A 64 4.79 11.85 -12.73
CA LYS A 64 4.55 13.28 -13.00
C LYS A 64 3.68 13.51 -14.23
N ASN A 65 3.93 12.78 -15.32
CA ASN A 65 3.19 12.90 -16.59
C ASN A 65 1.70 12.53 -16.45
N ILE A 66 1.39 11.63 -15.51
CA ILE A 66 0.03 11.22 -15.17
C ILE A 66 -0.61 12.24 -14.22
N THR A 67 0.12 12.64 -13.19
CA THR A 67 -0.40 13.52 -12.13
C THR A 67 -0.80 14.90 -12.65
N THR A 68 -0.18 15.39 -13.73
CA THR A 68 -0.60 16.63 -14.40
C THR A 68 -1.99 16.54 -15.03
N VAL A 69 -2.36 15.36 -15.54
CA VAL A 69 -3.65 15.08 -16.18
C VAL A 69 -4.72 14.71 -15.15
N PHE A 70 -4.34 13.94 -14.13
CA PHE A 70 -5.20 13.44 -13.06
C PHE A 70 -4.92 14.20 -11.76
N ARG A 71 -5.36 15.47 -11.71
CA ARG A 71 -5.00 16.40 -10.63
C ARG A 71 -5.78 16.12 -9.34
N ASP A 72 -5.03 15.95 -8.24
CA ASP A 72 -5.56 15.91 -6.87
C ASP A 72 -4.51 16.49 -5.90
N ALA A 73 -4.87 17.55 -5.18
CA ALA A 73 -3.99 18.22 -4.22
C ALA A 73 -3.66 17.34 -2.99
N SER A 74 -4.53 16.37 -2.68
CA SER A 74 -4.36 15.44 -1.55
C SER A 74 -3.56 14.19 -1.89
N MET A 75 -3.22 13.99 -3.18
CA MET A 75 -2.64 12.73 -3.68
C MET A 75 -1.35 12.37 -2.94
N TYR A 76 -0.41 13.31 -2.81
CA TYR A 76 0.86 13.08 -2.12
C TYR A 76 0.66 12.58 -0.67
N ARG A 77 -0.25 13.22 0.09
CA ARG A 77 -0.53 12.81 1.48
C ARG A 77 -1.12 11.41 1.55
N ARG A 78 -2.02 11.06 0.63
CA ARG A 78 -2.63 9.72 0.55
C ARG A 78 -1.59 8.66 0.17
N LEU A 79 -0.76 8.97 -0.81
CA LEU A 79 0.32 8.09 -1.27
C LEU A 79 1.34 7.84 -0.15
N SER A 80 1.81 8.90 0.50
CA SER A 80 2.71 8.80 1.66
C SER A 80 2.11 7.98 2.79
N SER A 81 0.82 8.16 3.10
CA SER A 81 0.14 7.34 4.10
C SER A 81 0.08 5.86 3.70
N ALA A 82 -0.26 5.56 2.44
CA ALA A 82 -0.31 4.20 1.93
C ALA A 82 1.07 3.52 1.96
N LEU A 83 2.11 4.23 1.51
CA LEU A 83 3.51 3.76 1.55
C LEU A 83 3.99 3.57 2.99
N PHE A 84 3.57 4.41 3.92
CA PHE A 84 3.90 4.23 5.33
C PHE A 84 3.25 2.97 5.94
N HIS A 85 2.02 2.63 5.53
CA HIS A 85 1.39 1.36 5.90
C HIS A 85 2.13 0.16 5.29
N ILE A 86 2.60 0.28 4.05
CA ILE A 86 3.41 -0.75 3.37
C ILE A 86 4.74 -0.94 4.08
N LEU A 87 5.45 0.14 4.40
CA LEU A 87 6.70 0.09 5.16
C LEU A 87 6.53 -0.61 6.51
N LYS A 88 5.39 -0.42 7.19
CA LYS A 88 5.10 -1.12 8.44
C LYS A 88 4.88 -2.62 8.30
N SER A 89 4.53 -3.10 7.10
CA SER A 89 4.37 -4.53 6.81
C SER A 89 5.70 -5.25 6.56
N ASP A 90 6.82 -4.52 6.50
CA ASP A 90 8.16 -5.09 6.45
C ASP A 90 8.45 -5.91 7.72
N THR A 91 8.74 -7.18 7.52
CA THR A 91 9.10 -8.15 8.56
C THR A 91 10.59 -8.51 8.55
N ALA A 92 11.34 -8.10 7.51
CA ALA A 92 12.76 -8.40 7.38
C ALA A 92 13.61 -7.48 8.26
N HIS A 93 13.25 -6.19 8.35
CA HIS A 93 14.03 -5.20 9.07
C HIS A 93 13.46 -4.87 10.46
N LYS A 94 14.37 -4.46 11.35
CA LYS A 94 14.01 -3.92 12.67
C LYS A 94 13.27 -2.59 12.53
N ARG A 95 12.46 -2.26 13.52
CA ARG A 95 11.75 -0.98 13.57
C ARG A 95 12.74 0.18 13.55
N GLY A 96 12.52 1.16 12.69
CA GLY A 96 13.44 2.28 12.40
C GLY A 96 14.31 2.06 11.16
N GLU A 97 14.42 0.82 10.66
CA GLU A 97 15.24 0.43 9.51
C GLU A 97 14.41 -0.18 8.38
N ARG A 98 13.10 -0.30 8.58
CA ARG A 98 12.16 -0.84 7.60
C ARG A 98 12.15 -0.04 6.30
N THR A 99 11.97 -0.76 5.21
CA THR A 99 11.97 -0.22 3.86
C THR A 99 10.62 -0.43 3.18
N VAL A 100 10.30 0.42 2.20
CA VAL A 100 9.08 0.23 1.39
C VAL A 100 9.24 -1.03 0.53
N GLU A 101 10.42 -1.21 -0.09
CA GLU A 101 10.76 -2.33 -0.97
C GLU A 101 10.54 -3.71 -0.33
N ALA A 102 10.89 -3.86 0.96
CA ALA A 102 10.69 -5.10 1.73
C ALA A 102 9.27 -5.27 2.29
N GLY A 103 8.41 -4.27 2.10
CA GLY A 103 7.00 -4.31 2.49
C GLY A 103 6.11 -5.00 1.46
N ASN A 104 4.82 -5.10 1.78
CA ASN A 104 3.81 -5.61 0.86
C ASN A 104 3.41 -4.57 -0.20
N ILE A 105 4.22 -4.45 -1.26
CA ILE A 105 4.00 -3.51 -2.38
C ILE A 105 2.64 -3.72 -3.08
N LYS A 106 2.08 -4.94 -3.07
CA LYS A 106 0.77 -5.22 -3.67
C LYS A 106 -0.36 -4.38 -3.07
N ALA A 107 -0.20 -3.86 -1.85
CA ALA A 107 -1.20 -2.99 -1.23
C ALA A 107 -1.41 -1.64 -1.94
N LEU A 108 -0.52 -1.25 -2.87
CA LEU A 108 -0.78 -0.10 -3.76
C LEU A 108 -1.78 -0.41 -4.88
N GLN A 109 -2.13 -1.67 -5.09
CA GLN A 109 -3.17 -2.03 -6.05
C GLN A 109 -4.50 -1.41 -5.65
N GLY A 110 -5.15 -0.75 -6.61
CA GLY A 110 -6.37 0.02 -6.39
C GLY A 110 -6.14 1.44 -5.87
N PHE A 111 -4.88 1.90 -5.74
CA PHE A 111 -4.62 3.30 -5.38
C PHE A 111 -5.18 4.24 -6.45
N GLU A 112 -6.00 5.19 -6.03
CA GLU A 112 -6.64 6.16 -6.92
C GLU A 112 -5.84 7.46 -6.96
N PHE A 113 -5.52 7.94 -8.16
CA PHE A 113 -4.81 9.21 -8.34
C PHE A 113 -5.72 10.41 -8.01
N ASN A 114 -7.02 10.30 -8.28
CA ASN A 114 -8.00 11.33 -7.98
C ASN A 114 -9.06 10.82 -6.99
N LYS A 115 -9.06 11.35 -5.77
CA LYS A 115 -10.05 10.99 -4.73
C LYS A 115 -11.47 11.48 -5.05
N ASN A 116 -11.61 12.60 -5.77
CA ASN A 116 -12.91 13.20 -6.03
C ASN A 116 -13.71 12.38 -7.06
N MET A 117 -13.01 11.72 -7.99
CA MET A 117 -13.57 10.83 -8.99
C MET A 117 -12.88 9.46 -8.92
N PRO A 118 -13.28 8.61 -7.96
CA PRO A 118 -12.73 7.26 -7.82
C PRO A 118 -12.96 6.44 -9.10
N PHE A 119 -11.93 5.76 -9.57
CA PHE A 119 -11.96 5.01 -10.84
C PHE A 119 -13.05 3.95 -10.81
N ARG A 120 -13.16 3.21 -9.70
CA ARG A 120 -14.15 2.15 -9.53
C ARG A 120 -15.61 2.65 -9.57
N ARG A 121 -15.87 3.92 -9.25
CA ARG A 121 -17.24 4.50 -9.36
C ARG A 121 -17.50 5.15 -10.72
N THR A 122 -16.44 5.36 -11.50
CA THR A 122 -16.50 6.12 -12.75
C THR A 122 -16.44 5.21 -13.96
N CYS A 123 -15.66 4.13 -13.88
CA CYS A 123 -15.48 3.14 -14.92
C CYS A 123 -15.92 1.77 -14.40
N ASN A 124 -16.97 1.22 -15.00
CA ASN A 124 -17.47 -0.12 -14.72
C ASN A 124 -17.16 -1.11 -15.86
N ILE A 125 -16.31 -0.70 -16.81
CA ILE A 125 -15.87 -1.54 -17.93
C ILE A 125 -15.10 -2.75 -17.41
N ASN A 126 -15.41 -3.94 -17.92
CA ASN A 126 -14.61 -5.13 -17.70
C ASN A 126 -13.32 -5.04 -18.52
N TYR A 127 -12.15 -5.02 -17.90
CA TYR A 127 -10.87 -5.04 -18.60
C TYR A 127 -9.91 -6.03 -17.94
N SER A 128 -8.99 -6.59 -18.73
CA SER A 128 -7.96 -7.49 -18.23
C SER A 128 -6.56 -6.91 -18.45
N VAL A 129 -5.68 -7.08 -17.47
CA VAL A 129 -4.29 -6.66 -17.56
C VAL A 129 -3.41 -7.89 -17.66
N GLN A 130 -2.60 -7.96 -18.70
CA GLN A 130 -1.60 -9.01 -18.92
C GLN A 130 -0.21 -8.37 -18.99
N LEU A 131 0.79 -9.02 -18.41
CA LEU A 131 2.16 -8.51 -18.41
C LEU A 131 3.13 -9.64 -18.76
N ASP A 132 3.88 -9.45 -19.84
CA ASP A 132 4.98 -10.29 -20.26
C ASP A 132 6.31 -9.58 -19.94
N ARG A 133 6.96 -10.05 -18.88
CA ARG A 133 8.24 -9.51 -18.42
C ARG A 133 9.40 -9.91 -19.34
N GLN A 134 9.33 -11.04 -20.04
CA GLN A 134 10.39 -11.48 -20.95
C GLN A 134 10.42 -10.60 -22.20
N GLN A 135 9.25 -10.34 -22.78
CA GLN A 135 9.13 -9.48 -23.96
C GLN A 135 9.16 -7.99 -23.64
N GLY A 136 8.93 -7.61 -22.38
CA GLY A 136 8.87 -6.20 -21.97
C GLY A 136 7.56 -5.54 -22.40
N LYS A 137 6.43 -6.27 -22.34
CA LYS A 137 5.13 -5.79 -22.82
C LYS A 137 4.06 -5.92 -21.77
N ALA A 138 3.27 -4.86 -21.61
CA ALA A 138 2.07 -4.87 -20.78
C ALA A 138 0.85 -4.55 -21.67
N HIS A 139 -0.20 -5.35 -21.53
CA HIS A 139 -1.43 -5.24 -22.30
C HIS A 139 -2.59 -4.92 -21.37
N VAL A 140 -3.35 -3.88 -21.70
CA VAL A 140 -4.67 -3.63 -21.12
C VAL A 140 -5.69 -3.91 -22.21
N ILE A 141 -6.43 -4.99 -22.04
CA ILE A 141 -7.39 -5.49 -23.02
C ILE A 141 -8.79 -5.06 -22.55
N MET A 142 -9.48 -4.30 -23.40
CA MET A 142 -10.85 -3.86 -23.18
C MET A 142 -11.75 -4.50 -24.26
N PRO A 143 -12.78 -5.28 -23.88
CA PRO A 143 -13.75 -5.83 -24.81
C PRO A 143 -14.67 -4.73 -25.36
N ALA A 144 -15.63 -5.10 -26.21
CA ALA A 144 -16.71 -4.22 -26.63
C ALA A 144 -17.53 -3.74 -25.42
N PHE A 145 -17.89 -2.45 -25.39
CA PHE A 145 -18.74 -1.88 -24.33
C PHE A 145 -19.50 -0.65 -24.82
N MET A 146 -20.55 -0.28 -24.08
CA MET A 146 -21.31 0.96 -24.31
C MET A 146 -20.88 2.03 -23.30
N PRO A 147 -20.15 3.09 -23.70
CA PRO A 147 -19.64 4.11 -22.79
C PRO A 147 -20.76 4.76 -21.95
N LYS A 148 -21.93 4.98 -22.55
CA LYS A 148 -23.11 5.57 -21.88
C LYS A 148 -23.60 4.77 -20.66
N HIS A 149 -23.36 3.47 -20.62
CA HIS A 149 -23.78 2.60 -19.51
C HIS A 149 -22.65 2.32 -18.53
N GLU A 150 -21.43 2.14 -19.04
CA GLU A 150 -20.27 1.74 -18.21
C GLU A 150 -19.50 2.91 -17.61
N LEU A 151 -19.67 4.13 -18.14
CA LEU A 151 -18.98 5.33 -17.67
C LEU A 151 -19.93 6.28 -16.97
N ARG A 152 -19.52 6.75 -15.79
CA ARG A 152 -20.15 7.88 -15.12
C ARG A 152 -19.57 9.18 -15.67
N VAL A 153 -20.24 9.68 -16.70
CA VAL A 153 -19.82 10.86 -17.46
C VAL A 153 -20.09 12.16 -16.69
N PRO A 154 -19.14 13.12 -16.66
CA PRO A 154 -19.40 14.47 -16.15
C PRO A 154 -20.22 15.32 -17.13
N ARG A 155 -20.94 16.32 -16.62
CA ARG A 155 -21.98 17.07 -17.35
C ARG A 155 -21.58 17.63 -18.74
N ASN A 156 -20.33 18.04 -18.92
CA ASN A 156 -19.86 18.70 -20.14
C ASN A 156 -18.96 17.81 -21.02
N ALA A 157 -18.80 16.53 -20.67
CA ALA A 157 -17.99 15.64 -21.51
C ALA A 157 -18.83 15.11 -22.68
N THR A 158 -18.26 15.21 -23.88
CA THR A 158 -18.85 14.63 -25.10
C THR A 158 -18.06 13.41 -25.59
N HIS A 159 -16.75 13.38 -25.29
CA HIS A 159 -15.86 12.29 -25.65
C HIS A 159 -14.97 11.91 -24.47
N PHE A 160 -14.24 10.80 -24.62
CA PHE A 160 -13.28 10.33 -23.65
C PHE A 160 -12.06 9.72 -24.33
N LYS A 161 -10.97 9.62 -23.57
CA LYS A 161 -9.77 8.87 -23.94
C LYS A 161 -9.46 7.88 -22.83
N VAL A 162 -9.05 6.68 -23.20
CA VAL A 162 -8.52 5.71 -22.26
C VAL A 162 -7.00 5.89 -22.19
N VAL A 163 -6.49 5.95 -20.96
CA VAL A 163 -5.07 6.06 -20.66
C VAL A 163 -4.64 4.78 -19.96
N ALA A 164 -3.62 4.12 -20.49
CA ALA A 164 -2.93 3.04 -19.81
C ALA A 164 -1.47 3.42 -19.65
N ALA A 165 -0.88 3.12 -18.49
CA ALA A 165 0.52 3.36 -18.27
C ALA A 165 1.18 2.24 -17.48
N VAL A 166 2.43 1.95 -17.82
CA VAL A 166 3.30 1.03 -17.09
C VAL A 166 4.45 1.83 -16.48
N HIS A 167 4.72 1.63 -15.19
CA HIS A 167 5.85 2.25 -14.49
C HIS A 167 6.69 1.17 -13.82
N ALA A 168 7.97 1.11 -14.14
CA ALA A 168 8.96 0.27 -13.47
C ALA A 168 9.62 1.10 -12.38
N ILE A 169 9.51 0.69 -11.11
CA ILE A 169 9.99 1.46 -9.96
C ILE A 169 10.83 0.56 -9.05
N ASP A 170 12.02 1.03 -8.72
CA ASP A 170 12.90 0.54 -7.65
C ASP A 170 12.90 1.58 -6.51
N PHE A 171 12.38 1.20 -5.35
CA PHE A 171 12.24 2.11 -4.21
C PHE A 171 13.54 2.31 -3.42
N ASP A 172 14.53 1.42 -3.58
CA ASP A 172 15.79 1.49 -2.84
C ASP A 172 16.85 2.30 -3.60
N HIS A 173 16.88 2.19 -4.93
CA HIS A 173 17.81 2.94 -5.78
C HIS A 173 17.21 4.20 -6.42
N ASN A 174 15.94 4.52 -6.14
CA ASN A 174 15.22 5.66 -6.70
C ASN A 174 15.25 5.70 -8.24
N ARG A 175 15.10 4.54 -8.88
CA ARG A 175 15.05 4.43 -10.34
C ARG A 175 13.63 4.19 -10.78
N SER A 176 13.14 5.04 -11.66
CA SER A 176 11.82 4.91 -12.24
C SER A 176 11.83 5.17 -13.74
N ASP A 177 11.22 4.26 -14.49
CA ASP A 177 10.94 4.46 -15.91
C ASP A 177 9.45 4.22 -16.16
N GLY A 178 8.87 4.91 -17.12
CA GLY A 178 7.45 4.80 -17.40
C GLY A 178 7.12 5.03 -18.86
N ASN A 179 6.10 4.32 -19.33
CA ASN A 179 5.51 4.50 -20.65
C ASN A 179 3.99 4.64 -20.50
N CYS A 180 3.39 5.49 -21.33
CA CYS A 180 1.99 5.84 -21.27
C CYS A 180 1.42 5.83 -22.68
N VAL A 181 0.30 5.13 -22.86
CA VAL A 181 -0.43 5.03 -24.12
C VAL A 181 -1.83 5.56 -23.91
N ILE A 182 -2.26 6.39 -24.86
CA ILE A 182 -3.56 7.06 -24.83
C ILE A 182 -4.28 6.70 -26.13
N THR A 183 -5.56 6.35 -26.04
CA THR A 183 -6.39 6.11 -27.24
C THR A 183 -6.64 7.41 -28.00
N ASN A 184 -7.10 7.24 -29.24
CA ASN A 184 -7.82 8.33 -29.93
C ASN A 184 -9.06 8.76 -29.13
N THR A 185 -9.60 9.90 -29.49
CA THR A 185 -10.82 10.45 -28.89
C THR A 185 -12.02 9.63 -29.29
N LEU A 186 -12.68 9.02 -28.31
CA LEU A 186 -13.84 8.15 -28.48
C LEU A 186 -15.12 8.88 -28.07
N ALA A 187 -16.17 8.80 -28.89
CA ALA A 187 -17.45 9.42 -28.59
C ALA A 187 -18.17 8.67 -27.46
N LEU A 188 -18.80 9.41 -26.54
CA LEU A 188 -19.55 8.81 -25.43
C LEU A 188 -20.91 8.23 -25.86
N ASN A 189 -21.44 8.70 -26.98
CA ASN A 189 -22.74 8.31 -27.50
C ASN A 189 -22.69 7.12 -28.46
N GLU A 190 -21.49 6.66 -28.82
CA GLU A 190 -21.28 5.56 -29.76
C GLU A 190 -20.86 4.30 -29.02
N ALA A 191 -21.41 3.16 -29.45
CA ALA A 191 -21.00 1.87 -28.92
C ALA A 191 -19.61 1.51 -29.45
N ILE A 192 -18.76 0.97 -28.59
CA ILE A 192 -17.51 0.36 -29.01
C ILE A 192 -17.82 -1.09 -29.33
N THR A 193 -17.95 -1.40 -30.62
CA THR A 193 -18.35 -2.72 -31.13
C THR A 193 -17.20 -3.71 -31.17
N GLU A 194 -15.98 -3.23 -31.39
CA GLU A 194 -14.77 -4.03 -31.35
C GLU A 194 -13.93 -3.60 -30.16
N GLY A 195 -13.54 -4.57 -29.33
CA GLY A 195 -12.60 -4.33 -28.24
C GLY A 195 -11.24 -3.87 -28.75
N PHE A 196 -10.46 -3.21 -27.90
CA PHE A 196 -9.11 -2.76 -28.22
C PHE A 196 -8.12 -3.12 -27.12
N THR A 197 -6.86 -3.21 -27.51
CA THR A 197 -5.75 -3.53 -26.60
C THR A 197 -4.75 -2.39 -26.58
N LEU A 198 -4.51 -1.83 -25.39
CA LEU A 198 -3.45 -0.85 -25.16
C LEU A 198 -2.17 -1.62 -24.80
N THR A 199 -1.16 -1.53 -25.67
CA THR A 199 0.14 -2.16 -25.47
C THR A 199 1.15 -1.12 -25.03
N MET A 200 1.78 -1.33 -23.87
CA MET A 200 2.81 -0.45 -23.33
C MET A 200 4.12 -1.24 -23.23
N ASP A 201 5.17 -0.71 -23.82
CA ASP A 201 6.50 -1.33 -23.79
C ASP A 201 7.30 -0.83 -22.57
N PHE A 202 8.10 -1.73 -22.00
CA PHE A 202 9.08 -1.47 -20.96
C PHE A 202 10.34 -2.35 -21.18
N ALA A 203 11.35 -2.20 -20.33
CA ALA A 203 12.60 -2.96 -20.47
C ALA A 203 12.35 -4.48 -20.37
N LYS A 204 12.92 -5.26 -21.30
CA LYS A 204 12.89 -6.72 -21.25
C LYS A 204 13.58 -7.22 -19.99
N HIS A 205 12.99 -8.23 -19.34
CA HIS A 205 13.47 -8.80 -18.08
C HIS A 205 13.71 -7.77 -16.97
N ASP A 206 12.94 -6.67 -16.94
CA ASP A 206 13.10 -5.64 -15.91
C ASP A 206 13.02 -6.27 -14.51
N PRO A 207 13.98 -6.05 -13.60
CA PRO A 207 13.98 -6.66 -12.27
C PRO A 207 13.09 -5.91 -11.26
N ARG A 208 12.54 -4.74 -11.61
CA ARG A 208 11.85 -3.84 -10.68
C ARG A 208 10.39 -4.18 -10.46
N HIS A 209 9.74 -3.47 -9.53
CA HIS A 209 8.29 -3.51 -9.38
C HIS A 209 7.62 -2.81 -10.58
N LEU A 210 6.64 -3.47 -11.21
CA LEU A 210 5.90 -2.91 -12.35
C LEU A 210 4.48 -2.56 -11.92
N PHE A 211 4.10 -1.31 -12.16
CA PHE A 211 2.79 -0.76 -11.86
C PHE A 211 2.05 -0.53 -13.16
N VAL A 212 0.91 -1.20 -13.34
CA VAL A 212 0.03 -0.95 -14.49
C VAL A 212 -1.17 -0.15 -14.00
N SER A 213 -1.30 1.05 -14.54
CA SER A 213 -2.33 2.02 -14.19
C SER A 213 -3.27 2.23 -15.36
N VAL A 214 -4.56 2.36 -15.08
CA VAL A 214 -5.62 2.56 -16.08
C VAL A 214 -6.44 3.76 -15.67
N GLY A 215 -6.75 4.63 -16.63
CA GLY A 215 -7.49 5.87 -16.40
C GLY A 215 -8.33 6.27 -17.60
N ILE A 216 -9.23 7.22 -17.34
CA ILE A 216 -10.13 7.83 -18.30
C ILE A 216 -9.99 9.34 -18.20
N VAL A 217 -9.73 9.96 -19.34
CA VAL A 217 -9.70 11.41 -19.50
C VAL A 217 -10.96 11.81 -20.25
N PHE A 218 -11.73 12.72 -19.67
CA PHE A 218 -12.93 13.25 -20.32
C PHE A 218 -12.56 14.51 -21.10
N VAL A 219 -13.10 14.63 -22.31
CA VAL A 219 -12.88 15.79 -23.18
C VAL A 219 -14.19 16.28 -23.76
N GLU A 220 -14.23 17.57 -24.04
CA GLU A 220 -15.33 18.24 -24.71
C GLU A 220 -14.89 18.56 -26.14
N VAL A 221 -15.57 17.99 -27.12
CA VAL A 221 -15.33 18.28 -28.54
C VAL A 221 -16.41 19.20 -29.06
N GLU A 222 -16.01 20.38 -29.52
CA GLU A 222 -16.87 21.35 -30.20
C GLU A 222 -16.32 21.62 -31.61
N SER A 223 -17.14 21.41 -32.64
CA SER A 223 -16.76 21.67 -34.04
C SER A 223 -15.42 21.03 -34.46
N GLY A 224 -15.13 19.83 -33.94
CA GLY A 224 -13.91 19.06 -34.22
C GLY A 224 -12.67 19.49 -33.42
N ARG A 225 -12.79 20.43 -32.48
CA ARG A 225 -11.69 20.85 -31.58
C ARG A 225 -11.89 20.28 -30.19
N GLU A 226 -10.81 19.80 -29.59
CA GLU A 226 -10.81 19.22 -28.25
C GLU A 226 -10.53 20.26 -27.17
N TYR A 227 -11.35 20.26 -26.13
CA TYR A 227 -11.25 21.10 -24.95
C TYR A 227 -11.23 20.24 -23.69
N LEU A 228 -10.52 20.72 -22.67
CA LEU A 228 -10.55 20.12 -21.35
C LEU A 228 -11.90 20.41 -20.69
N VAL A 229 -12.52 19.39 -20.12
CA VAL A 229 -13.79 19.54 -19.40
C VAL A 229 -13.62 20.55 -18.25
N LYS A 230 -14.58 21.47 -18.15
CA LYS A 230 -14.57 22.55 -17.16
C LYS A 230 -14.33 22.03 -15.75
N GLY A 231 -13.29 22.56 -15.11
CA GLY A 231 -12.90 22.19 -13.74
C GLY A 231 -11.75 21.19 -13.64
N ASN A 232 -11.31 20.55 -14.74
CA ASN A 232 -10.08 19.73 -14.86
C ASN A 232 -9.77 18.78 -13.69
N THR A 233 -10.81 18.30 -13.00
CA THR A 233 -10.73 17.50 -11.77
C THR A 233 -11.62 16.26 -11.86
N GLN A 234 -12.16 15.99 -13.05
CA GLN A 234 -13.11 14.91 -13.28
C GLN A 234 -12.47 13.69 -13.95
N ASN A 235 -11.21 13.81 -14.38
CA ASN A 235 -10.43 12.69 -14.89
C ASN A 235 -10.16 11.69 -13.77
N THR A 236 -10.13 10.41 -14.11
CA THR A 236 -9.96 9.34 -13.12
C THR A 236 -8.88 8.36 -13.55
N MET A 237 -8.05 7.92 -12.61
CA MET A 237 -7.03 6.89 -12.85
C MET A 237 -6.77 6.12 -11.57
N CYS A 238 -6.48 4.84 -11.72
CA CYS A 238 -6.04 3.99 -10.62
C CYS A 238 -4.87 3.11 -11.02
N ILE A 239 -4.10 2.68 -10.03
CA ILE A 239 -3.16 1.56 -10.19
C ILE A 239 -3.99 0.28 -10.23
N SER A 240 -4.18 -0.28 -11.41
CA SER A 240 -5.04 -1.46 -11.59
C SER A 240 -4.37 -2.73 -11.07
N HIS A 241 -3.10 -2.92 -11.43
CA HIS A 241 -2.32 -4.11 -11.09
C HIS A 241 -0.90 -3.73 -10.68
N VAL A 242 -0.37 -4.49 -9.72
CA VAL A 242 0.99 -4.33 -9.22
C VAL A 242 1.71 -5.67 -9.34
N PHE A 243 2.69 -5.72 -10.24
CA PHE A 243 3.54 -6.87 -10.44
C PHE A 243 4.81 -6.66 -9.63
N VAL A 244 4.90 -7.40 -8.52
CA VAL A 244 6.07 -7.37 -7.63
C VAL A 244 7.32 -7.82 -8.40
N LYS A 245 8.49 -7.31 -8.03
CA LYS A 245 9.76 -7.83 -8.55
C LYS A 245 9.81 -9.36 -8.40
N PRO A 246 10.36 -10.09 -9.38
CA PRO A 246 10.53 -11.53 -9.24
C PRO A 246 11.44 -11.78 -8.04
N SER A 247 10.96 -12.54 -7.05
CA SER A 247 11.84 -13.10 -6.05
C SER A 247 12.82 -14.00 -6.79
N VAL A 248 14.12 -13.78 -6.62
CA VAL A 248 15.16 -14.75 -6.98
C VAL A 248 14.93 -15.95 -6.07
N VAL A 249 13.98 -16.81 -6.44
CA VAL A 249 14.03 -18.20 -6.04
C VAL A 249 15.04 -18.76 -7.01
N GLU A 250 16.26 -19.00 -6.51
CA GLU A 250 17.13 -19.97 -7.14
C GLU A 250 16.30 -21.25 -7.20
N GLU A 251 15.70 -21.52 -8.35
CA GLU A 251 15.27 -22.87 -8.69
C GLU A 251 16.57 -23.66 -8.80
N GLU A 252 17.08 -24.14 -7.66
CA GLU A 252 17.91 -25.32 -7.67
C GLU A 252 17.06 -26.40 -8.33
N GLU A 253 17.34 -26.69 -9.60
CA GLU A 253 16.86 -27.88 -10.26
C GLU A 253 17.28 -29.06 -9.39
N VAL A 254 16.37 -29.55 -8.54
CA VAL A 254 16.56 -30.82 -7.85
C VAL A 254 16.63 -31.86 -8.98
N PRO A 255 17.78 -32.51 -9.22
CA PRO A 255 17.86 -33.47 -10.29
C PRO A 255 16.86 -34.57 -10.01
N VAL A 256 15.91 -34.73 -10.93
CA VAL A 256 14.93 -35.81 -10.93
C VAL A 256 15.71 -37.11 -11.08
N VAL A 257 16.08 -37.71 -9.94
CA VAL A 257 16.58 -39.09 -9.90
C VAL A 257 15.41 -39.98 -10.27
N THR A 258 15.30 -40.28 -11.56
CA THR A 258 14.43 -41.33 -12.07
C THR A 258 14.95 -42.63 -11.48
N ARG A 259 14.31 -43.09 -10.40
CA ARG A 259 14.48 -44.47 -9.91
C ARG A 259 13.99 -45.40 -11.00
N THR A 260 14.91 -45.90 -11.83
CA THR A 260 14.69 -47.08 -12.64
C THR A 260 14.29 -48.22 -11.71
N LYS A 261 13.06 -48.73 -11.87
CA LYS A 261 12.62 -49.96 -11.21
C LYS A 261 13.53 -51.09 -11.71
N GLN A 262 14.52 -51.48 -10.91
CA GLN A 262 15.22 -52.74 -11.13
C GLN A 262 14.23 -53.88 -10.91
N SER A 263 13.96 -54.62 -11.98
CA SER A 263 13.21 -55.87 -11.91
C SER A 263 14.03 -56.88 -11.12
N PRO A 264 13.47 -57.58 -10.12
CA PRO A 264 14.24 -58.53 -9.33
C PRO A 264 14.63 -59.73 -10.19
N ALA A 265 15.93 -59.93 -10.38
CA ALA A 265 16.48 -61.17 -10.92
C ALA A 265 16.13 -62.33 -9.98
N LYS A 266 15.59 -63.42 -10.55
CA LYS A 266 15.27 -64.67 -9.84
C LYS A 266 16.52 -65.19 -9.13
N ARG A 267 16.54 -65.14 -7.79
CA ARG A 267 17.52 -65.85 -6.98
C ARG A 267 17.03 -67.28 -6.77
N ALA A 268 17.88 -68.25 -7.12
CA ALA A 268 17.68 -69.66 -6.84
C ALA A 268 17.56 -69.87 -5.32
N VAL A 269 16.54 -70.64 -4.94
CA VAL A 269 16.26 -71.05 -3.57
C VAL A 269 17.31 -72.07 -3.15
N ILE A 270 18.13 -71.71 -2.16
CA ILE A 270 18.91 -72.68 -1.37
C ILE A 270 18.31 -72.62 0.03
N PHE A 271 17.69 -73.74 0.40
CA PHE A 271 17.22 -74.02 1.75
C PHE A 271 18.45 -74.30 2.62
N ASP A 272 18.57 -73.61 3.75
CA ASP A 272 19.27 -74.18 4.89
C ASP A 272 18.58 -73.77 6.20
N HIS A 273 18.32 -74.79 7.01
CA HIS A 273 17.81 -74.71 8.38
C HIS A 273 18.85 -74.06 9.30
N PHE A 274 18.43 -73.22 10.25
CA PHE A 274 18.63 -73.43 11.71
C PHE A 274 18.27 -72.18 12.55
N ASN A 275 17.21 -72.34 13.35
CA ASN A 275 17.03 -72.03 14.77
C ASN A 275 17.47 -70.70 15.46
N SER A 276 16.48 -70.17 16.20
CA SER A 276 16.53 -69.69 17.59
C SER A 276 16.63 -68.17 17.93
N PHE A 277 15.49 -67.68 18.45
CA PHE A 277 15.33 -66.88 19.70
C PHE A 277 16.15 -65.59 19.93
N LYS A 278 15.48 -64.42 19.99
CA LYS A 278 14.92 -63.81 21.23
C LYS A 278 14.32 -62.42 20.97
N ALA A 279 13.10 -62.21 21.47
CA ALA A 279 12.42 -60.93 21.49
C ALA A 279 12.86 -60.10 22.71
N VAL A 280 13.12 -58.80 22.51
CA VAL A 280 13.28 -57.81 23.59
C VAL A 280 12.26 -56.70 23.36
N ARG A 281 11.31 -56.57 24.30
CA ARG A 281 10.31 -55.49 24.37
C ARG A 281 10.88 -54.33 25.19
N ILE A 282 10.68 -53.10 24.74
CA ILE A 282 10.99 -51.86 25.48
C ILE A 282 9.65 -51.24 25.94
N PRO A 283 9.47 -50.87 27.22
CA PRO A 283 8.24 -50.26 27.71
C PRO A 283 8.21 -48.73 27.53
N THR A 284 7.05 -48.21 27.18
CA THR A 284 6.69 -46.79 27.09
C THR A 284 6.25 -46.22 28.45
N THR A 285 6.85 -45.13 28.91
CA THR A 285 6.32 -44.30 30.02
C THR A 285 5.93 -42.92 29.49
N GLY A 286 4.62 -42.62 29.58
CA GLY A 286 4.06 -41.31 29.27
C GLY A 286 4.03 -40.41 30.50
N ASN A 287 4.31 -39.12 30.31
CA ASN A 287 4.05 -38.08 31.30
C ASN A 287 3.18 -37.00 30.65
N ASN A 288 2.01 -36.81 31.26
CA ASN A 288 0.91 -35.97 30.81
C ASN A 288 0.84 -34.72 31.70
N THR A 289 1.29 -33.57 31.22
CA THR A 289 1.25 -32.28 31.95
C THR A 289 0.15 -31.40 31.39
N ARG A 290 -1.08 -31.56 31.90
CA ARG A 290 -2.23 -30.73 31.51
C ARG A 290 -3.10 -30.31 32.70
N GLN A 291 -2.51 -29.57 33.62
CA GLN A 291 -3.18 -28.65 34.55
C GLN A 291 -2.11 -27.58 34.82
N GLN A 292 -2.29 -26.28 34.61
CA GLN A 292 -3.23 -25.37 35.26
C GLN A 292 -3.26 -24.06 34.45
N HIS A 293 -4.43 -23.42 34.29
CA HIS A 293 -4.61 -21.96 34.29
C HIS A 293 -6.11 -21.65 34.11
N ARG A 294 -6.76 -21.12 35.15
CA ARG A 294 -8.09 -20.47 35.08
C ARG A 294 -7.90 -18.94 35.21
N PRO A 295 -8.64 -18.10 34.47
CA PRO A 295 -8.63 -16.66 34.70
C PRO A 295 -9.74 -16.23 35.67
N ILE A 296 -9.41 -15.27 36.53
CA ILE A 296 -10.28 -14.62 37.51
C ILE A 296 -11.11 -13.53 36.81
N ILE A 297 -12.43 -13.71 36.72
CA ILE A 297 -13.38 -12.70 36.24
C ILE A 297 -14.07 -12.08 37.47
N ARG A 298 -13.74 -10.82 37.80
CA ARG A 298 -14.47 -10.00 38.79
C ARG A 298 -15.65 -9.30 38.11
N ARG A 299 -16.89 -9.74 38.40
CA ARG A 299 -18.12 -8.98 38.13
C ARG A 299 -18.35 -7.99 39.28
N LYS A 300 -18.49 -6.70 38.97
CA LYS A 300 -19.05 -5.68 39.89
C LYS A 300 -20.57 -5.83 39.89
N GLN A 301 -21.16 -6.11 41.05
CA GLN A 301 -22.60 -5.96 41.28
C GLN A 301 -22.88 -4.55 41.81
N HIS A 302 -23.84 -3.86 41.19
CA HIS A 302 -24.46 -2.65 41.70
C HIS A 302 -25.38 -3.01 42.88
N ARG A 303 -25.23 -2.32 44.01
CA ARG A 303 -26.18 -2.32 45.14
C ARG A 303 -27.15 -1.16 44.93
N VAL A 304 -28.41 -1.49 44.71
CA VAL A 304 -29.56 -0.58 44.83
C VAL A 304 -30.20 -0.91 46.17
N GLU A 305 -30.26 0.06 47.08
CA GLU A 305 -31.12 0.00 48.27
C GLU A 305 -31.99 1.27 48.25
N GLN A 306 -33.29 1.03 48.08
CA GLN A 306 -34.37 1.92 48.50
C GLN A 306 -34.91 1.40 49.85
N VAL A 307 -35.80 2.20 50.46
CA VAL A 307 -36.53 2.02 51.73
C VAL A 307 -35.72 2.60 52.90
N GLU A 308 -36.14 3.64 53.63
CA GLU A 308 -37.47 4.21 53.94
C GLU A 308 -37.31 5.72 54.20
#